data_AF-H2B2X7-F1
#
_entry.id   AF-H2B2X7-F1
#
_cell.length_a   1.000
_cell.length_b   1.000
_cell.length_c   1.000
_cell.angle_alpha   90.00
_cell.angle_beta   90.00
_cell.angle_gamma   90.00
#
_symmetry.space_group_name_H-M   'P 1'
#
loop_
_entity.id
_entity.type
_entity.pdbx_description
1 polymer ?
#
loop_
_entity_poly.entity_id
_entity_poly.type
_entity_poly.pdbx_seq_one_letter_code
_entity_poly.pdbx_strand_id
1 'polypeptide(L)'
;GSTGDIILLGTRTENLEPFFWDLTHDMGQDLGGSGSNLRTPANCIGQSRCEWSCYGTEECCHHLTLHYQDEIHRPAFPYKFKFKFSGCPNDCVAAIARSDISVIGTWRDDIRIDQAAVKEYIAGNYPPNGGAHSGKDWGAFDI
;
A
#
# COMPACT_ATOMS: atom_id res chain seq x y z
N GLY A 1 -5.99 14.38 0.11
CA GLY A 1 -5.79 12.97 -0.26
C GLY A 1 -4.44 12.50 0.24
N SER A 2 -4.43 11.81 1.38
CA SER A 2 -3.23 11.35 2.09
C SER A 2 -2.36 10.46 1.21
N THR A 3 -1.02 10.57 1.33
CA THR A 3 -0.09 9.94 0.38
C THR A 3 0.65 8.76 1.01
N GLY A 4 1.28 8.95 2.18
CA GLY A 4 1.99 7.88 2.91
C GLY A 4 3.05 8.38 3.88
N ASP A 5 3.43 9.66 3.77
CA ASP A 5 4.48 10.29 4.56
C ASP A 5 4.22 10.30 6.07
N ILE A 6 5.31 10.18 6.84
CA ILE A 6 5.31 10.60 8.24
C ILE A 6 5.17 12.12 8.29
N ILE A 7 4.20 12.62 9.07
CA ILE A 7 3.91 14.05 9.17
C ILE A 7 4.44 14.60 10.49
N LEU A 8 5.43 15.48 10.42
CA LEU A 8 5.95 16.24 11.56
C LEU A 8 5.28 17.60 11.60
N LEU A 9 4.23 17.72 12.43
CA LEU A 9 3.34 18.87 12.41
C LEU A 9 3.82 19.98 13.35
N GLY A 10 4.53 20.95 12.76
CA GLY A 10 4.85 22.22 13.42
C GLY A 10 6.33 22.38 13.73
N THR A 11 6.94 23.38 13.10
CA THR A 11 8.29 23.85 13.41
C THR A 11 8.44 25.29 12.89
N ARG A 12 9.58 25.92 13.12
CA ARG A 12 9.91 27.23 12.57
C ARG A 12 10.89 27.10 11.41
N THR A 13 10.97 28.12 10.57
CA THR A 13 11.82 28.11 9.36
C THR A 13 13.29 27.83 9.67
N GLU A 14 13.80 28.38 10.77
CA GLU A 14 15.18 28.21 11.23
C GLU A 14 15.54 26.75 11.58
N ASN A 15 14.54 25.88 11.78
CA ASN A 15 14.75 24.47 12.13
C ASN A 15 14.75 23.54 10.91
N LEU A 16 14.39 24.02 9.71
CA LEU A 16 14.21 23.14 8.55
C LEU A 16 15.51 22.47 8.10
N GLU A 17 16.55 23.26 7.85
CA GLU A 17 17.86 22.75 7.41
C GLU A 17 18.58 21.93 8.50
N PRO A 18 18.64 22.38 9.78
CA PRO A 18 19.20 21.56 10.86
C PRO A 18 18.49 20.22 11.01
N PHE A 19 17.16 20.21 10.94
CA PHE A 19 16.41 18.95 11.03
C PHE A 19 16.65 18.06 9.82
N PHE A 20 16.71 18.62 8.61
CA PHE A 20 17.00 17.83 7.40
C PHE A 20 18.42 17.25 7.44
N TRP A 21 19.38 17.97 8.01
CA TRP A 21 20.72 17.46 8.27
C TRP A 21 20.68 16.22 9.19
N ASP A 22 20.04 16.32 10.34
CA ASP A 22 19.92 15.21 11.30
C ASP A 22 19.21 14.00 10.65
N LEU A 23 18.13 14.26 9.89
CA LEU A 23 17.37 13.22 9.19
C LEU A 23 18.25 12.44 8.20
N THR A 24 19.10 13.12 7.46
CA THR A 24 19.94 12.51 6.42
C THR A 24 21.23 11.91 6.97
N HIS A 25 21.91 12.59 7.88
CA HIS A 25 23.24 12.20 8.36
C HIS A 25 23.19 11.21 9.53
N ASP A 26 22.21 11.36 10.42
CA ASP A 26 22.12 10.51 11.63
C ASP A 26 21.06 9.41 11.47
N MET A 27 19.99 9.67 10.71
CA MET A 27 18.88 8.72 10.57
C MET A 27 18.84 7.99 9.22
N GLY A 28 19.63 8.41 8.23
CA GLY A 28 19.62 7.82 6.88
C GLY A 28 18.26 7.89 6.19
N GLN A 29 17.49 8.95 6.45
CA GLN A 29 16.14 9.16 5.94
C GLN A 29 16.07 10.44 5.10
N ASP A 30 15.15 10.46 4.14
CA ASP A 30 14.91 11.61 3.27
C ASP A 30 13.50 12.20 3.47
N LEU A 31 13.25 13.36 2.87
CA LEU A 31 11.95 14.00 2.80
C LEU A 31 11.05 13.31 1.77
N GLY A 32 9.73 13.43 2.01
CA GLY A 32 8.72 13.08 1.02
C GLY A 32 8.51 14.13 -0.08
N GLY A 33 7.64 13.84 -1.04
CA GLY A 33 7.35 14.72 -2.18
C GLY A 33 6.20 15.71 -1.97
N SER A 34 6.39 16.97 -2.37
CA SER A 34 5.32 17.98 -2.46
C SER A 34 5.53 18.96 -3.64
N GLY A 35 4.44 19.48 -4.22
CA GLY A 35 4.49 20.34 -5.43
C GLY A 35 3.97 19.66 -6.71
N SER A 36 4.42 20.14 -7.87
CA SER A 36 4.11 19.57 -9.20
C SER A 36 5.18 18.56 -9.62
N ASN A 37 5.21 17.44 -8.91
CA ASN A 37 6.22 16.39 -8.94
C ASN A 37 5.56 15.01 -8.71
N LEU A 38 6.38 13.96 -8.77
CA LEU A 38 6.02 12.66 -8.19
C LEU A 38 5.90 12.83 -6.66
N ARG A 39 4.79 12.36 -6.09
CA ARG A 39 4.63 12.27 -4.63
C ARG A 39 5.07 10.92 -4.15
N THR A 40 5.35 10.85 -2.85
CA THR A 40 5.73 9.63 -2.13
C THR A 40 4.85 8.45 -2.52
N PRO A 41 5.41 7.43 -3.19
CA PRO A 41 4.66 6.22 -3.51
C PRO A 41 4.23 5.47 -2.25
N ALA A 42 3.14 4.71 -2.33
CA ALA A 42 2.67 3.88 -1.22
C ALA A 42 2.08 2.55 -1.71
N ASN A 43 2.20 1.53 -0.88
CA ASN A 43 1.73 0.18 -1.18
C ASN A 43 0.87 -0.41 -0.05
N CYS A 44 0.11 -1.47 -0.36
CA CYS A 44 -0.43 -2.34 0.68
C CYS A 44 0.68 -3.24 1.25
N ILE A 45 0.43 -3.86 2.42
CA ILE A 45 1.38 -4.75 3.10
C ILE A 45 1.93 -5.86 2.22
N GLY A 46 1.16 -6.31 1.21
CA GLY A 46 1.66 -7.24 0.21
C GLY A 46 2.08 -8.58 0.79
N GLN A 47 3.16 -9.14 0.25
CA GLN A 47 3.64 -10.47 0.60
C GLN A 47 4.23 -10.57 2.00
N SER A 48 4.52 -9.46 2.70
CA SER A 48 5.03 -9.54 4.07
C SER A 48 4.02 -10.16 5.04
N ARG A 49 2.71 -10.03 4.78
CA ARG A 49 1.66 -10.62 5.64
C ARG A 49 0.30 -10.85 4.98
N CYS A 50 0.23 -11.00 3.66
CA CYS A 50 -1.02 -11.31 2.98
C CYS A 50 -0.82 -12.44 1.96
N GLU A 51 -1.61 -13.50 2.11
CA GLU A 51 -1.65 -14.69 1.27
C GLU A 51 -2.28 -14.45 -0.11
N TRP A 52 -2.91 -13.29 -0.33
CA TRP A 52 -3.54 -12.91 -1.60
C TRP A 52 -2.65 -12.04 -2.49
N SER A 53 -1.47 -11.65 -2.03
CA SER A 53 -0.62 -10.74 -2.78
C SER A 53 -0.01 -11.42 -4.01
N CYS A 54 -0.30 -10.87 -5.19
CA CYS A 54 0.12 -11.42 -6.49
C CYS A 54 1.55 -10.99 -6.91
N TYR A 55 2.18 -10.06 -6.20
CA TYR A 55 3.55 -9.60 -6.48
C TYR A 55 4.16 -8.88 -5.26
N GLY A 56 5.48 -8.67 -5.27
CA GLY A 56 6.18 -7.89 -4.24
C GLY A 56 5.86 -6.39 -4.29
N THR A 57 4.75 -5.98 -3.68
CA THR A 57 4.30 -4.58 -3.66
C THR A 57 5.27 -3.64 -2.94
N GLU A 58 5.84 -4.10 -1.81
CA GLU A 58 6.83 -3.35 -1.01
C GLU A 58 8.12 -3.12 -1.81
N GLU A 59 8.65 -4.16 -2.46
CA GLU A 59 9.84 -4.07 -3.30
C GLU A 59 9.60 -3.14 -4.51
N CYS A 60 8.48 -3.30 -5.21
CA CYS A 60 8.13 -2.43 -6.33
C CYS A 60 8.02 -0.96 -5.91
N CYS A 61 7.34 -0.71 -4.77
CA CYS A 61 7.19 0.64 -4.22
C CYS A 61 8.55 1.25 -3.84
N HIS A 62 9.38 0.50 -3.12
CA HIS A 62 10.71 0.95 -2.70
C HIS A 62 11.62 1.22 -3.90
N HIS A 63 11.71 0.27 -4.84
CA HIS A 63 12.53 0.40 -6.05
C HIS A 63 12.16 1.63 -6.86
N LEU A 64 10.86 1.86 -7.13
CA LEU A 64 10.43 3.02 -7.91
C LEU A 64 10.56 4.34 -7.15
N THR A 65 10.47 4.31 -5.81
CA THR A 65 10.76 5.48 -4.99
C THR A 65 12.22 5.88 -5.12
N LEU A 66 13.15 4.94 -5.05
CA LEU A 66 14.59 5.21 -5.21
C LEU A 66 14.97 5.55 -6.66
N HIS A 67 14.32 4.94 -7.64
CA HIS A 67 14.62 5.17 -9.05
C HIS A 67 14.24 6.60 -9.50
N TYR A 68 13.10 7.12 -9.03
CA TYR A 68 12.57 8.43 -9.41
C TYR A 68 12.75 9.50 -8.32
N GLN A 69 13.88 9.46 -7.59
CA GLN A 69 14.16 10.45 -6.53
C GLN A 69 14.19 11.88 -7.07
N ASP A 70 14.77 12.11 -8.26
CA ASP A 70 14.82 13.44 -8.86
C ASP A 70 13.41 13.99 -9.12
N GLU A 71 12.53 13.17 -9.71
CA GLU A 71 11.15 13.53 -9.97
C GLU A 71 10.31 13.67 -8.68
N ILE A 72 10.77 13.15 -7.54
CA ILE A 72 10.15 13.37 -6.22
C ILE A 72 10.60 14.71 -5.63
N HIS A 73 11.90 15.00 -5.64
CA HIS A 73 12.44 16.18 -4.96
C HIS A 73 12.40 17.45 -5.80
N ARG A 74 12.39 17.35 -7.13
CA ARG A 74 12.49 18.50 -8.05
C ARG A 74 11.27 18.58 -8.97
N PRO A 75 10.32 19.50 -8.70
CA PRO A 75 9.12 19.68 -9.52
C PRO A 75 9.42 19.95 -11.01
N ALA A 76 9.18 18.94 -11.84
CA ALA A 76 9.36 18.98 -13.29
C ALA A 76 8.06 18.67 -14.08
N PHE A 77 6.95 18.38 -13.39
CA PHE A 77 5.69 17.99 -14.04
C PHE A 77 4.69 19.16 -14.11
N PRO A 78 3.70 19.11 -15.02
CA PRO A 78 2.63 20.11 -15.08
C PRO A 78 1.82 20.18 -13.78
N TYR A 79 1.65 19.05 -13.10
CA TYR A 79 0.95 18.97 -11.82
C TYR A 79 1.44 17.77 -10.99
N LYS A 80 0.82 17.53 -9.82
CA LYS A 80 1.17 16.39 -8.96
C LYS A 80 0.94 15.06 -9.68
N PHE A 81 1.79 14.08 -9.40
CA PHE A 81 1.68 12.72 -9.91
C PHE A 81 1.89 11.72 -8.77
N LYS A 82 1.18 10.59 -8.76
CA LYS A 82 1.22 9.60 -7.68
C LYS A 82 1.27 8.19 -8.21
N PHE A 83 2.10 7.36 -7.58
CA PHE A 83 2.09 5.91 -7.76
C PHE A 83 1.47 5.23 -6.52
N LYS A 84 0.65 4.19 -6.74
CA LYS A 84 0.23 3.28 -5.67
C LYS A 84 0.16 1.83 -6.15
N PHE A 85 0.48 0.93 -5.22
CA PHE A 85 0.69 -0.50 -5.50
C PHE A 85 -0.18 -1.38 -4.59
N SER A 86 -1.15 -2.05 -5.18
CA SER A 86 -2.04 -2.99 -4.49
C SER A 86 -1.79 -4.41 -4.95
N GLY A 87 -1.52 -5.31 -4.00
CA GLY A 87 -1.14 -6.70 -4.30
C GLY A 87 -2.26 -7.54 -4.91
N CYS A 88 -3.52 -7.14 -4.76
CA CYS A 88 -4.69 -7.81 -5.31
C CYS A 88 -5.86 -6.82 -5.49
N PRO A 89 -6.98 -7.25 -6.12
CA PRO A 89 -8.15 -6.39 -6.38
C PRO A 89 -8.90 -5.87 -5.15
N ASN A 90 -8.62 -6.36 -3.93
CA ASN A 90 -9.17 -5.77 -2.69
C ASN A 90 -8.66 -4.34 -2.44
N ASP A 91 -7.60 -3.93 -3.13
CA ASP A 91 -7.09 -2.56 -3.19
C ASP A 91 -6.90 -1.88 -1.82
N CYS A 92 -6.20 -2.54 -0.89
CA CYS A 92 -6.09 -2.07 0.49
C CYS A 92 -5.37 -0.72 0.67
N VAL A 93 -4.60 -0.24 -0.32
CA VAL A 93 -4.02 1.13 -0.30
C VAL A 93 -4.85 2.15 -1.11
N ALA A 94 -5.98 1.70 -1.67
CA ALA A 94 -6.89 2.45 -2.53
C ALA A 94 -6.16 3.12 -3.71
N ALA A 95 -5.37 2.33 -4.43
CA ALA A 95 -4.59 2.76 -5.58
C ALA A 95 -5.50 3.36 -6.65
N ILE A 96 -6.58 2.67 -7.04
CA ILE A 96 -7.42 3.11 -8.16
C ILE A 96 -8.07 4.48 -7.93
N ALA A 97 -8.31 4.83 -6.67
CA ALA A 97 -9.00 6.07 -6.30
C ALA A 97 -8.04 7.21 -5.91
N ARG A 98 -6.76 6.93 -5.62
CA ARG A 98 -5.85 7.88 -4.96
C ARG A 98 -4.45 7.92 -5.56
N SER A 99 -4.26 7.40 -6.77
CA SER A 99 -3.03 7.56 -7.55
C SER A 99 -3.33 7.84 -9.02
N ASP A 100 -2.36 8.45 -9.70
CA ASP A 100 -2.41 8.72 -11.14
C ASP A 100 -1.96 7.48 -11.93
N ILE A 101 -1.03 6.70 -11.36
CA ILE A 101 -0.74 5.32 -11.79
C ILE A 101 -1.11 4.37 -10.67
N SER A 102 -2.01 3.44 -10.97
CA SER A 102 -2.47 2.39 -10.07
C SER A 102 -1.99 1.05 -10.59
N VAL A 103 -1.16 0.36 -9.83
CA VAL A 103 -0.73 -1.02 -10.15
C VAL A 103 -1.49 -1.95 -9.22
N ILE A 104 -2.31 -2.82 -9.79
CA ILE A 104 -3.16 -3.75 -9.04
C ILE A 104 -2.86 -5.17 -9.53
N GLY A 105 -2.39 -6.00 -8.61
CA GLY A 105 -1.98 -7.38 -8.89
C GLY A 105 -3.17 -8.27 -9.24
N THR A 106 -2.91 -9.23 -10.12
CA THR A 106 -3.84 -10.30 -10.49
C THR A 106 -3.06 -11.54 -10.89
N TRP A 107 -3.75 -12.66 -11.02
CA TRP A 107 -3.27 -13.87 -11.70
C TRP A 107 -4.01 -14.06 -13.03
N ARG A 108 -3.59 -15.05 -13.83
CA ARG A 108 -4.15 -15.34 -15.17
C ARG A 108 -4.51 -16.81 -15.41
N ASP A 109 -4.22 -17.66 -14.43
CA ASP A 109 -4.54 -19.08 -14.38
C ASP A 109 -5.77 -19.33 -13.50
N ASP A 110 -6.10 -20.58 -13.25
CA ASP A 110 -7.31 -20.96 -12.52
C ASP A 110 -7.17 -20.73 -11.01
N ILE A 111 -8.29 -20.45 -10.34
CA ILE A 111 -8.35 -20.44 -8.87
C ILE A 111 -8.05 -21.86 -8.36
N ARG A 112 -7.14 -21.95 -7.38
CA ARG A 112 -6.81 -23.22 -6.71
C ARG A 112 -7.90 -23.58 -5.71
N ILE A 113 -8.51 -24.75 -5.87
CA ILE A 113 -9.64 -25.19 -5.03
C ILE A 113 -9.24 -26.44 -4.22
N ASP A 114 -9.28 -26.33 -2.89
CA ASP A 114 -9.14 -27.47 -1.97
C ASP A 114 -10.54 -27.95 -1.53
N GLN A 115 -10.99 -29.07 -2.09
CA GLN A 115 -12.29 -29.66 -1.81
C GLN A 115 -12.43 -30.18 -0.37
N ALA A 116 -11.33 -30.48 0.32
CA ALA A 116 -11.39 -30.85 1.74
C ALA A 116 -11.73 -29.61 2.59
N ALA A 117 -11.03 -28.50 2.35
CA ALA A 117 -11.32 -27.23 3.03
C ALA A 117 -12.74 -26.72 2.75
N VAL A 118 -13.24 -26.86 1.51
CA VAL A 118 -14.64 -26.51 1.17
C VAL A 118 -15.65 -27.26 2.06
N LYS A 119 -15.43 -28.56 2.29
CA LYS A 119 -16.30 -29.35 3.17
C LYS A 119 -16.25 -28.87 4.62
N GLU A 120 -15.09 -28.44 5.10
CA GLU A 120 -14.94 -27.88 6.46
C GLU A 120 -15.71 -26.55 6.63
N TYR A 121 -15.79 -25.71 5.59
CA TYR A 121 -16.67 -24.54 5.60
C TYR A 121 -18.15 -24.93 5.68
N ILE A 122 -18.60 -25.89 4.85
CA ILE A 122 -20.00 -26.38 4.84
C ILE A 122 -20.36 -27.02 6.19
N ALA A 123 -19.44 -27.75 6.81
CA ALA A 123 -19.61 -28.35 8.13
C ALA A 123 -19.63 -27.32 9.28
N GLY A 124 -19.26 -26.06 9.02
CA GLY A 124 -19.18 -25.00 10.02
C GLY A 124 -17.89 -25.00 10.86
N ASN A 125 -16.89 -25.80 10.48
CA ASN A 125 -15.60 -25.88 11.19
C ASN A 125 -14.68 -24.70 10.85
N TYR A 126 -14.83 -24.10 9.65
CA TYR A 126 -14.15 -22.87 9.26
C TYR A 126 -15.11 -21.69 9.19
N PRO A 127 -14.81 -20.56 9.87
CA PRO A 127 -15.68 -19.40 9.83
C PRO A 127 -15.59 -18.70 8.46
N PRO A 128 -16.72 -18.36 7.82
CA PRO A 128 -16.71 -17.63 6.55
C PRO A 128 -16.05 -16.26 6.71
N ASN A 129 -15.33 -15.82 5.67
CA ASN A 129 -14.64 -14.53 5.63
C ASN A 129 -13.69 -14.31 6.84
N GLY A 130 -12.99 -15.36 7.26
CA GLY A 130 -12.08 -15.31 8.42
C GLY A 130 -12.75 -14.93 9.74
N GLY A 131 -14.08 -15.06 9.84
CA GLY A 131 -14.82 -14.69 11.05
C GLY A 131 -15.14 -13.20 11.19
N ALA A 132 -15.00 -12.40 10.11
CA ALA A 132 -15.24 -10.96 10.12
C ALA A 132 -16.66 -10.55 10.59
N HIS A 133 -17.63 -11.46 10.55
CA HIS A 133 -19.04 -11.21 10.90
C HIS A 133 -19.49 -11.87 12.21
N SER A 134 -18.57 -12.40 13.02
CA SER A 134 -18.86 -13.15 14.25
C SER A 134 -19.59 -12.34 15.35
N GLY A 135 -19.65 -11.01 15.22
CA GLY A 135 -20.35 -10.14 16.16
C GLY A 135 -21.89 -10.14 16.05
N LYS A 136 -22.48 -10.87 15.10
CA LYS A 136 -23.93 -10.99 14.93
C LYS A 136 -24.28 -12.41 14.46
N ASP A 137 -25.46 -12.90 14.83
CA ASP A 137 -26.02 -14.14 14.29
C ASP A 137 -26.59 -13.90 12.87
N TRP A 138 -26.01 -14.59 11.90
CA TRP A 138 -26.41 -14.57 10.49
C TRP A 138 -26.97 -15.92 10.02
N GLY A 139 -27.13 -16.89 10.93
CA GLY A 139 -27.40 -18.28 10.59
C GLY A 139 -26.14 -19.06 10.22
N ALA A 140 -26.34 -20.34 9.88
CA ALA A 140 -25.27 -21.19 9.37
C ALA A 140 -24.77 -20.70 8.01
N PHE A 141 -23.50 -20.97 7.70
CA PHE A 141 -22.96 -20.72 6.37
C PHE A 141 -23.70 -21.57 5.33
N ASP A 142 -24.08 -20.93 4.23
CA ASP A 142 -24.72 -21.53 3.05
C ASP A 142 -23.89 -21.12 1.82
N ILE A 143 -23.37 -22.10 1.07
CA ILE A 143 -22.32 -21.92 0.04
C ILE A 143 -22.88 -21.52 -1.33
#